data_AF-A0AAI9X284-F1
#
_entry.id   AF-A0AAI9X284-F1
#
_cell.length_a   1.000
_cell.length_b   1.000
_cell.length_c   1.000
_cell.angle_alpha   90.00
_cell.angle_beta   90.00
_cell.angle_gamma   90.00
#
_symmetry.space_group_name_H-M   'P 1'
#
loop_
_entity.id
_entity.type
_entity.pdbx_description
1 polymer ?
#
loop_
_entity_poly.entity_id
_entity_poly.type
_entity_poly.pdbx_seq_one_letter_code
_entity_poly.pdbx_strand_id
1 'polypeptide(L)'
;MSHGLHYVYTLVYIWVHSHHHAQNLIPLYITGLGSQYPPYLLSAEDLDKFASRFHDVSRPGIKKLLQVNRSTAIETRSAVRPYEAGFATQTDPPSISEIDQFFRQAGVDLAVQACQKALTEAHVSPQQITHTIAVTCTNQGNPGYDFLVARKLNLPLHVDRMLLHGVGCANGLSILKAAAQIAGGASLRWKPTRILAFACELCTPNVRHYLSIAERSPDSDQVNIAAALFSDAAAAFVLCNEYAMAQDEEVTPQFELLEWGCDLIPGTAEYITFYADVDGLFIVVHCLKKLRLIGAYRLSSYPRSRYSQIH
;
A
#
# COMPACT_ATOMS: atom_id res chain seq x y z
N MET A 1 -10.02 30.06 -23.03
CA MET A 1 -8.95 29.08 -23.27
C MET A 1 -8.49 28.51 -21.94
N SER A 2 -9.25 27.53 -21.44
CA SER A 2 -9.03 26.86 -20.15
C SER A 2 -8.06 25.68 -20.33
N HIS A 3 -6.82 25.82 -19.84
CA HIS A 3 -5.87 24.72 -19.79
C HIS A 3 -6.06 23.97 -18.47
N GLY A 4 -6.77 22.84 -18.53
CA GLY A 4 -6.94 21.94 -17.39
C GLY A 4 -5.61 21.25 -17.06
N LEU A 5 -5.18 21.37 -15.81
CA LEU A 5 -4.09 20.60 -15.23
C LEU A 5 -4.56 19.16 -15.06
N HIS A 6 -3.99 18.23 -15.83
CA HIS A 6 -4.20 16.80 -15.64
C HIS A 6 -3.27 16.30 -14.54
N TYR A 7 -3.82 16.02 -13.36
CA TYR A 7 -3.10 15.37 -12.27
C TYR A 7 -3.00 13.86 -12.50
N VAL A 8 -1.92 13.27 -11.97
CA VAL A 8 -1.65 11.83 -12.00
C VAL A 8 -2.63 11.14 -11.06
N TYR A 9 -3.58 10.39 -11.63
CA TYR A 9 -4.42 9.45 -10.89
C TYR A 9 -3.86 8.03 -11.06
N THR A 10 -3.76 7.27 -9.97
CA THR A 10 -3.70 5.81 -10.07
C THR A 10 -5.08 5.33 -10.48
N LEU A 11 -5.30 5.24 -11.79
CA LEU A 11 -6.47 4.59 -12.39
C LEU A 11 -6.11 3.14 -12.69
N VAL A 12 -6.69 2.21 -11.94
CA VAL A 12 -6.75 0.81 -12.35
C VAL A 12 -7.78 0.72 -13.48
N TYR A 13 -7.33 0.62 -14.72
CA TYR A 13 -8.21 0.33 -15.85
C TYR A 13 -8.45 -1.18 -15.94
N ILE A 14 -9.70 -1.61 -15.82
CA ILE A 14 -10.14 -2.95 -16.22
C ILE A 14 -10.44 -2.89 -17.72
N TRP A 15 -9.53 -3.39 -18.56
CA TRP A 15 -9.81 -3.59 -19.99
C TRP A 15 -10.14 -5.07 -20.26
N VAL A 16 -11.23 -5.32 -20.99
CA VAL A 16 -11.69 -6.66 -21.34
C VAL A 16 -11.11 -7.03 -22.71
N HIS A 17 -10.08 -7.87 -22.77
CA HIS A 17 -9.76 -8.60 -24.01
C HIS A 17 -10.69 -9.80 -24.18
N SER A 18 -11.09 -10.04 -25.42
CA SER A 18 -11.97 -11.13 -25.82
C SER A 18 -11.31 -12.50 -25.58
N HIS A 19 -12.05 -13.34 -24.85
CA HIS A 19 -11.81 -14.74 -24.50
C HIS A 19 -11.24 -15.57 -25.64
N HIS A 20 -10.13 -16.29 -25.42
CA HIS A 20 -9.90 -17.61 -26.05
C HIS A 20 -8.90 -18.58 -25.37
N HIS A 21 -8.32 -18.31 -24.18
CA HIS A 21 -7.33 -19.24 -23.57
C HIS A 21 -7.52 -19.65 -22.08
N ALA A 22 -8.57 -19.23 -21.39
CA ALA A 22 -8.73 -19.44 -19.95
C ALA A 22 -9.36 -20.80 -19.55
N GLN A 23 -8.88 -21.93 -20.08
CA GLN A 23 -9.49 -23.24 -19.78
C GLN A 23 -8.76 -24.09 -18.72
N ASN A 24 -7.60 -23.68 -18.17
CA ASN A 24 -6.84 -24.49 -17.21
C ASN A 24 -6.15 -23.67 -16.09
N LEU A 25 -6.75 -22.61 -15.58
CA LEU A 25 -6.16 -21.85 -14.48
C LEU A 25 -6.54 -22.48 -13.13
N ILE A 26 -5.55 -22.61 -12.25
CA ILE A 26 -5.74 -23.08 -10.87
C ILE A 26 -6.65 -22.06 -10.16
N PRO A 27 -7.78 -22.47 -9.57
CA PRO A 27 -8.72 -21.55 -8.97
C PRO A 27 -8.18 -20.97 -7.66
N LEU A 28 -8.17 -19.64 -7.58
CA LEU A 28 -7.65 -18.88 -6.43
C LEU A 28 -8.67 -17.85 -5.98
N TYR A 29 -8.85 -17.72 -4.67
CA TYR A 29 -9.96 -16.96 -4.08
C TYR A 29 -9.47 -15.97 -3.03
N ILE A 30 -9.89 -14.72 -3.15
CA ILE A 30 -9.79 -13.77 -2.05
C ILE A 30 -11.02 -14.00 -1.16
N THR A 31 -10.80 -14.39 0.09
CA THR A 31 -11.88 -14.78 1.01
C THR A 31 -12.16 -13.72 2.07
N GLY A 32 -11.22 -12.81 2.31
CA GLY A 32 -11.43 -11.66 3.21
C GLY A 32 -10.48 -10.53 2.92
N LEU A 33 -10.91 -9.32 3.27
CA LEU A 33 -10.28 -8.04 3.07
C LEU A 33 -10.36 -7.24 4.37
N GLY A 34 -9.36 -6.40 4.61
CA GLY A 34 -9.36 -5.54 5.78
C GLY A 34 -8.52 -4.30 5.51
N SER A 35 -9.04 -3.15 5.92
CA SER A 35 -8.28 -1.89 5.90
C SER A 35 -8.35 -1.21 7.26
N GLN A 36 -7.26 -0.53 7.62
CA GLN A 36 -7.18 0.29 8.81
C GLN A 36 -6.50 1.62 8.48
N TYR A 37 -7.27 2.69 8.62
CA TYR A 37 -6.75 4.05 8.62
C TYR A 37 -6.49 4.50 10.06
N PRO A 38 -5.48 5.34 10.30
CA PRO A 38 -5.30 6.01 11.58
C PRO A 38 -6.33 7.15 11.78
N PRO A 39 -6.47 7.67 13.01
CA PRO A 39 -7.63 8.48 13.37
C PRO A 39 -7.58 9.95 12.93
N TYR A 40 -6.40 10.49 12.58
CA TYR A 40 -6.28 11.92 12.24
C TYR A 40 -6.46 12.14 10.75
N LEU A 41 -7.11 13.24 10.41
CA LEU A 41 -7.36 13.68 9.03
C LEU A 41 -6.71 15.05 8.84
N LEU A 42 -5.73 15.13 7.95
CA LEU A 42 -4.98 16.34 7.65
C LEU A 42 -5.51 16.96 6.35
N SER A 43 -6.04 18.16 6.44
CA SER A 43 -6.53 18.93 5.29
C SER A 43 -5.38 19.62 4.54
N ALA A 44 -5.71 20.21 3.38
CA ALA A 44 -4.77 21.08 2.67
C ALA A 44 -4.32 22.28 3.55
N GLU A 45 -5.23 22.88 4.32
CA GLU A 45 -4.92 24.01 5.21
C GLU A 45 -3.94 23.63 6.33
N ASP A 46 -4.03 22.40 6.84
CA ASP A 46 -3.12 21.92 7.87
C ASP A 46 -1.67 21.85 7.38
N LEU A 47 -1.46 21.43 6.12
CA LEU A 47 -0.12 21.45 5.51
C LEU A 47 0.39 22.88 5.32
N ASP A 48 -0.47 23.82 4.93
CA ASP A 48 -0.09 25.22 4.74
C ASP A 48 0.37 25.84 6.08
N LYS A 49 -0.43 25.66 7.14
CA LYS A 49 -0.07 26.08 8.50
C LYS A 49 1.22 25.42 8.96
N PHE A 50 1.36 24.12 8.70
CA PHE A 50 2.56 23.38 9.08
C PHE A 50 3.82 23.88 8.36
N ALA A 51 3.75 24.13 7.05
CA ALA A 51 4.87 24.69 6.28
C ALA A 51 5.31 26.07 6.83
N SER A 52 4.36 26.95 7.15
CA SER A 52 4.65 28.29 7.69
C SER A 52 5.33 28.30 9.07
N ARG A 53 5.28 27.18 9.81
CA ARG A 53 5.95 27.06 11.12
C ARG A 53 7.48 26.94 10.97
N PHE A 54 7.96 26.34 9.88
CA PHE A 54 9.36 25.94 9.74
C PHE A 54 10.07 26.56 8.54
N HIS A 55 9.34 27.02 7.52
CA HIS A 55 9.91 27.47 6.25
C HIS A 55 9.30 28.80 5.78
N ASP A 56 10.06 29.53 4.97
CA ASP A 56 9.56 30.71 4.27
C ASP A 56 8.66 30.29 3.10
N VAL A 57 7.34 30.45 3.28
CA VAL A 57 6.33 30.06 2.28
C VAL A 57 6.36 30.89 0.99
N SER A 58 7.15 31.97 0.94
CA SER A 58 7.38 32.75 -0.27
C SER A 58 8.41 32.10 -1.21
N ARG A 59 9.21 31.15 -0.71
CA ARG A 59 10.20 30.40 -1.51
C ARG A 59 9.51 29.70 -2.69
N PRO A 60 10.08 29.76 -3.91
CA PRO A 60 9.42 29.26 -5.12
C PRO A 60 8.90 27.81 -5.01
N GLY A 61 9.73 26.89 -4.50
CA GLY A 61 9.35 25.49 -4.35
C GLY A 61 8.26 25.26 -3.30
N ILE A 62 8.35 25.85 -2.10
CA ILE A 62 7.29 25.75 -1.09
C ILE A 62 5.97 26.32 -1.63
N LYS A 63 6.02 27.54 -2.19
CA LYS A 63 4.84 28.19 -2.76
C LYS A 63 4.16 27.32 -3.81
N LYS A 64 4.94 26.67 -4.68
CA LYS A 64 4.41 25.74 -5.68
C LYS A 64 3.83 24.48 -5.04
N LEU A 65 4.50 23.87 -4.08
CA LEU A 65 4.00 22.69 -3.36
C LEU A 65 2.63 22.99 -2.72
N LEU A 66 2.47 24.13 -2.04
CA LEU A 66 1.20 24.52 -1.43
C LEU A 66 0.11 24.84 -2.48
N GLN A 67 0.49 25.39 -3.64
CA GLN A 67 -0.43 25.54 -4.76
C GLN A 67 -0.92 24.17 -5.27
N VAL A 68 -0.02 23.20 -5.43
CA VAL A 68 -0.37 21.83 -5.83
C VAL A 68 -1.28 21.19 -4.80
N ASN A 69 -0.93 21.29 -3.51
CA ASN A 69 -1.69 20.77 -2.36
C ASN A 69 -3.18 21.14 -2.43
N ARG A 70 -3.51 22.39 -2.80
CA ARG A 70 -4.89 22.88 -2.92
C ARG A 70 -5.64 22.41 -4.17
N SER A 71 -4.98 21.69 -5.07
CA SER A 71 -5.51 21.29 -6.39
C SER A 71 -5.44 19.78 -6.66
N THR A 72 -5.07 18.97 -5.66
CA THR A 72 -5.01 17.50 -5.75
C THR A 72 -6.39 16.83 -5.79
N ALA A 73 -7.46 17.56 -5.46
CA ALA A 73 -8.80 17.03 -5.16
C ALA A 73 -8.85 16.08 -3.94
N ILE A 74 -7.79 16.03 -3.12
CA ILE A 74 -7.76 15.29 -1.86
C ILE A 74 -8.30 16.22 -0.75
N GLU A 75 -9.44 15.87 -0.16
CA GLU A 75 -10.02 16.64 0.94
C GLU A 75 -9.20 16.50 2.23
N THR A 76 -8.85 15.26 2.58
CA THR A 76 -8.05 14.95 3.77
C THR A 76 -7.10 13.79 3.53
N ARG A 77 -5.98 13.77 4.26
CA ARG A 77 -5.00 12.69 4.29
C ARG A 77 -4.95 12.09 5.68
N SER A 78 -5.12 10.78 5.77
CA SER A 78 -5.02 10.06 7.04
C SER A 78 -3.61 10.12 7.61
N ALA A 79 -3.50 10.30 8.92
CA ALA A 79 -2.22 10.37 9.63
C ALA A 79 -2.30 9.69 11.00
N VAL A 80 -1.20 9.05 11.41
CA VAL A 80 -1.08 8.46 12.76
C VAL A 80 -0.98 9.53 13.84
N ARG A 81 -0.39 10.70 13.54
CA ARG A 81 -0.26 11.83 14.45
C ARG A 81 -0.71 13.13 13.76
N PRO A 82 -1.29 14.07 14.49
CA PRO A 82 -1.58 15.41 13.98
C PRO A 82 -0.28 16.24 13.90
N TYR A 83 -0.30 17.39 13.21
CA TYR A 83 0.87 18.26 13.11
C TYR A 83 1.22 18.99 14.42
N GLU A 84 0.36 18.87 15.44
CA GLU A 84 0.52 19.46 16.76
C GLU A 84 1.25 18.52 17.74
N ALA A 85 1.68 17.34 17.28
CA ALA A 85 2.37 16.36 18.13
C ALA A 85 3.47 15.57 17.40
N GLY A 86 4.41 15.01 18.18
CA GLY A 86 5.43 14.08 17.68
C GLY A 86 6.49 14.74 16.80
N PHE A 87 6.80 14.12 15.65
CA PHE A 87 7.84 14.61 14.73
C PHE A 87 7.52 15.99 14.16
N ALA A 88 6.23 16.33 14.08
CA ALA A 88 5.77 17.63 13.60
C ALA A 88 6.10 18.79 14.57
N THR A 89 6.43 18.49 15.83
CA THR A 89 6.76 19.52 16.84
C THR A 89 8.26 19.59 17.15
N GLN A 90 9.08 18.71 16.58
CA GLN A 90 10.53 18.72 16.79
C GLN A 90 11.19 19.88 16.03
N THR A 91 12.31 20.40 16.55
CA THR A 91 13.10 21.45 15.88
C THR A 91 13.62 20.96 14.53
N ASP A 92 14.22 19.78 14.52
CA ASP A 92 14.80 19.17 13.32
C ASP A 92 13.85 18.12 12.71
N PRO A 93 13.96 17.82 11.41
CA PRO A 93 13.28 16.66 10.81
C PRO A 93 13.66 15.34 11.52
N PRO A 94 12.74 14.37 11.61
CA PRO A 94 13.03 13.12 12.31
C PRO A 94 14.08 12.29 11.58
N SER A 95 14.98 11.68 12.34
CA SER A 95 15.97 10.74 11.81
C SER A 95 15.32 9.45 11.32
N ILE A 96 16.03 8.71 10.45
CA ILE A 96 15.55 7.40 9.97
C ILE A 96 15.28 6.41 11.13
N SER A 97 16.08 6.47 12.21
CA SER A 97 15.90 5.63 13.40
C SER A 97 14.62 5.97 14.16
N GLU A 98 14.27 7.26 14.27
CA GLU A 98 13.00 7.68 14.88
C GLU A 98 11.81 7.25 14.02
N ILE A 99 11.91 7.36 12.70
CA ILE A 99 10.89 6.89 11.76
C ILE A 99 10.70 5.37 11.88
N ASP A 100 11.78 4.59 11.95
CA ASP A 100 11.71 3.13 12.16
C ASP A 100 11.04 2.79 13.50
N GLN A 101 11.47 3.42 14.60
CA GLN A 101 10.88 3.18 15.92
C GLN A 101 9.38 3.48 15.93
N PHE A 102 8.97 4.57 15.29
CA PHE A 102 7.58 4.94 15.17
C PHE A 102 6.77 3.94 14.33
N PHE A 103 7.32 3.51 13.19
CA PHE A 103 6.67 2.51 12.34
C PHE A 103 6.50 1.17 13.07
N ARG A 104 7.54 0.69 13.75
CA ARG A 104 7.52 -0.56 14.52
C ARG A 104 6.45 -0.58 15.61
N GLN A 105 6.05 0.59 16.12
CA GLN A 105 4.92 0.71 17.03
C GLN A 105 3.61 0.87 16.25
N ALA A 106 3.41 2.02 15.61
CA ALA A 106 2.11 2.40 15.07
C ALA A 106 1.75 1.69 13.76
N GLY A 107 2.72 1.50 12.87
CA GLY A 107 2.51 0.81 11.59
C GLY A 107 2.19 -0.66 11.82
N VAL A 108 2.91 -1.31 12.74
CA VAL A 108 2.61 -2.68 13.14
C VAL A 108 1.21 -2.79 13.75
N ASP A 109 0.80 -1.86 14.61
CA ASP A 109 -0.54 -1.86 15.21
C ASP A 109 -1.66 -1.68 14.16
N LEU A 110 -1.46 -0.81 13.16
CA LEU A 110 -2.39 -0.66 12.04
C LEU A 110 -2.45 -1.92 11.17
N ALA A 111 -1.30 -2.52 10.85
CA ALA A 111 -1.22 -3.74 10.06
C ALA A 111 -1.92 -4.91 10.76
N VAL A 112 -1.74 -5.07 12.07
CA VAL A 112 -2.43 -6.09 12.87
C VAL A 112 -3.95 -5.92 12.80
N GLN A 113 -4.45 -4.68 12.95
CA GLN A 113 -5.89 -4.40 12.86
C GLN A 113 -6.45 -4.69 11.46
N ALA A 114 -5.73 -4.31 10.40
CA ALA A 114 -6.12 -4.64 9.03
C ALA A 114 -6.15 -6.15 8.80
N CYS A 115 -5.14 -6.88 9.26
CA CYS A 115 -5.08 -8.34 9.18
C CYS A 115 -6.22 -9.01 9.96
N GLN A 116 -6.52 -8.54 11.18
CA GLN A 116 -7.63 -9.07 11.97
C GLN A 116 -8.96 -8.94 11.24
N LYS A 117 -9.24 -7.77 10.64
CA LYS A 117 -10.45 -7.59 9.82
C LYS A 117 -10.51 -8.54 8.63
N ALA A 118 -9.40 -8.72 7.91
CA ALA A 118 -9.32 -9.64 6.79
C ALA A 118 -9.54 -11.10 7.22
N LEU A 119 -8.95 -11.51 8.34
CA LEU A 119 -9.15 -12.85 8.92
C LEU A 119 -10.59 -13.06 9.39
N THR A 120 -11.20 -12.04 10.02
CA THR A 120 -12.60 -12.07 10.45
C THR A 120 -13.54 -12.20 9.26
N GLU A 121 -13.38 -11.40 8.20
CA GLU A 121 -14.22 -11.52 6.99
C GLU A 121 -14.02 -12.86 6.29
N ALA A 122 -12.78 -13.38 6.29
CA ALA A 122 -12.48 -14.68 5.72
C ALA A 122 -13.02 -15.86 6.53
N HIS A 123 -13.50 -15.65 7.77
CA HIS A 123 -13.79 -16.72 8.72
C HIS A 123 -12.59 -17.67 8.95
N VAL A 124 -11.36 -17.14 8.88
CA VAL A 124 -10.12 -17.92 9.02
C VAL A 124 -9.44 -17.61 10.35
N SER A 125 -9.17 -18.66 11.13
CA SER A 125 -8.36 -18.56 12.34
C SER A 125 -6.90 -18.23 12.00
N PRO A 126 -6.21 -17.38 12.81
CA PRO A 126 -4.78 -17.12 12.64
C PRO A 126 -3.92 -18.39 12.54
N GLN A 127 -4.32 -19.48 13.20
CA GLN A 127 -3.58 -20.75 13.19
C GLN A 127 -3.69 -21.54 11.88
N GLN A 128 -4.65 -21.21 11.02
CA GLN A 128 -4.80 -21.83 9.70
C GLN A 128 -3.94 -21.13 8.63
N ILE A 129 -3.28 -20.02 8.96
CA ILE A 129 -2.43 -19.27 8.02
C ILE A 129 -1.14 -20.04 7.77
N THR A 130 -0.92 -20.35 6.49
CA THR A 130 0.24 -21.11 6.00
C THR A 130 1.39 -20.22 5.57
N HIS A 131 1.09 -19.06 4.99
CA HIS A 131 2.08 -18.10 4.50
C HIS A 131 1.66 -16.67 4.84
N THR A 132 2.62 -15.78 4.98
CA THR A 132 2.38 -14.34 4.97
C THR A 132 3.18 -13.64 3.89
N ILE A 133 2.58 -12.65 3.24
CA ILE A 133 3.27 -11.79 2.28
C ILE A 133 3.06 -10.33 2.69
N ALA A 134 4.08 -9.77 3.30
CA ALA A 134 4.11 -8.39 3.73
C ALA A 134 4.78 -7.49 2.69
N VAL A 135 4.44 -6.21 2.66
CA VAL A 135 5.10 -5.21 1.83
C VAL A 135 5.02 -3.83 2.47
N THR A 136 6.15 -3.14 2.45
CA THR A 136 6.21 -1.72 2.81
C THR A 136 7.39 -1.10 2.07
N CYS A 137 7.24 0.14 1.63
CA CYS A 137 8.39 0.98 1.29
C CYS A 137 8.80 1.88 2.46
N THR A 138 7.92 2.19 3.40
CA THR A 138 8.17 3.20 4.46
C THR A 138 8.89 2.69 5.71
N ASN A 139 9.36 1.43 5.72
CA ASN A 139 10.16 0.87 6.80
C ASN A 139 11.19 -0.15 6.29
N GLN A 140 12.32 -0.23 6.98
CA GLN A 140 13.33 -1.25 6.76
C GLN A 140 13.90 -1.72 8.10
N GLY A 141 13.97 -3.03 8.32
CA GLY A 141 14.53 -3.55 9.55
C GLY A 141 14.69 -5.07 9.60
N ASN A 142 15.54 -5.52 10.53
CA ASN A 142 15.82 -6.94 10.78
C ASN A 142 15.71 -7.21 12.30
N PRO A 143 14.65 -7.92 12.77
CA PRO A 143 13.58 -8.53 11.99
C PRO A 143 12.68 -7.48 11.32
N GLY A 144 12.08 -7.87 10.19
CA GLY A 144 11.11 -7.07 9.44
C GLY A 144 9.78 -6.91 10.19
N TYR A 145 8.97 -5.94 9.77
CA TYR A 145 7.68 -5.67 10.42
C TYR A 145 6.70 -6.85 10.29
N ASP A 146 6.86 -7.66 9.25
CA ASP A 146 6.11 -8.89 9.00
C ASP A 146 6.24 -9.89 10.16
N PHE A 147 7.45 -10.01 10.73
CA PHE A 147 7.70 -10.82 11.92
C PHE A 147 6.94 -10.27 13.13
N LEU A 148 6.95 -8.95 13.33
CA LEU A 148 6.27 -8.30 14.46
C LEU A 148 4.76 -8.48 14.38
N VAL A 149 4.19 -8.32 13.17
CA VAL A 149 2.77 -8.57 12.89
C VAL A 149 2.42 -10.04 13.15
N ALA A 150 3.22 -10.98 12.62
CA ALA A 150 3.01 -12.42 12.83
C ALA A 150 3.00 -12.79 14.32
N ARG A 151 3.90 -12.21 15.11
CA ARG A 151 3.95 -12.42 16.57
C ARG A 151 2.71 -11.85 17.28
N LYS A 152 2.27 -10.64 16.92
CA LYS A 152 1.07 -10.02 17.52
C LYS A 152 -0.24 -10.73 17.15
N LEU A 153 -0.32 -11.29 15.95
CA LEU A 153 -1.45 -12.11 15.51
C LEU A 153 -1.39 -13.55 16.06
N ASN A 154 -0.31 -13.91 16.76
CA ASN A 154 -0.06 -15.27 17.24
C ASN A 154 -0.12 -16.32 16.12
N LEU A 155 0.46 -16.01 14.95
CA LEU A 155 0.54 -16.95 13.82
C LEU A 155 1.41 -18.17 14.17
N PRO A 156 1.26 -19.30 13.45
CA PRO A 156 2.08 -20.48 13.66
C PRO A 156 3.58 -20.17 13.58
N LEU A 157 4.39 -20.80 14.44
CA LEU A 157 5.85 -20.60 14.43
C LEU A 157 6.53 -21.02 13.11
N HIS A 158 5.86 -21.86 12.33
CA HIS A 158 6.32 -22.36 11.04
C HIS A 158 5.65 -21.66 9.85
N VAL A 159 4.93 -20.54 10.09
CA VAL A 159 4.35 -19.76 9.00
C VAL A 159 5.47 -19.29 8.06
N ASP A 160 5.31 -19.54 6.77
CA ASP A 160 6.30 -19.13 5.77
C ASP A 160 6.13 -17.64 5.48
N ARG A 161 7.15 -16.83 5.76
CA ARG A 161 7.06 -15.37 5.71
C ARG A 161 7.88 -14.81 4.57
N MET A 162 7.24 -13.94 3.79
CA MET A 162 7.89 -13.14 2.76
C MET A 162 7.64 -11.65 3.04
N LEU A 163 8.70 -10.85 3.00
CA LEU A 163 8.63 -9.39 3.07
C LEU A 163 9.15 -8.82 1.74
N LEU A 164 8.25 -8.28 0.91
CA LEU A 164 8.59 -7.62 -0.34
C LEU A 164 9.07 -6.19 -0.07
N HIS A 165 10.05 -5.76 -0.86
CA HIS A 165 10.56 -4.39 -0.87
C HIS A 165 10.84 -3.92 -2.31
N GLY A 166 11.00 -2.62 -2.51
CA GLY A 166 11.40 -2.03 -3.81
C GLY A 166 10.28 -1.87 -4.85
N VAL A 167 9.01 -2.11 -4.49
CA VAL A 167 7.87 -2.02 -5.42
C VAL A 167 7.00 -0.76 -5.24
N GLY A 168 7.20 0.00 -4.15
CA GLY A 168 6.50 1.26 -3.87
C GLY A 168 4.97 1.14 -4.02
N CYS A 169 4.36 2.08 -4.76
CA CYS A 169 2.90 2.11 -4.96
C CYS A 169 2.32 0.90 -5.74
N ALA A 170 3.15 0.03 -6.33
CA ALA A 170 2.70 -1.23 -6.91
C ALA A 170 2.53 -2.35 -5.84
N ASN A 171 2.70 -2.03 -4.56
CA ASN A 171 2.74 -2.97 -3.44
C ASN A 171 1.56 -3.97 -3.40
N GLY A 172 0.32 -3.50 -3.40
CA GLY A 172 -0.87 -4.35 -3.22
C GLY A 172 -1.02 -5.39 -4.32
N LEU A 173 -0.77 -5.00 -5.57
CA LEU A 173 -0.85 -5.89 -6.72
C LEU A 173 0.38 -6.81 -6.81
N SER A 174 1.55 -6.35 -6.35
CA SER A 174 2.77 -7.16 -6.27
C SER A 174 2.62 -8.31 -5.26
N ILE A 175 2.06 -8.06 -4.08
CA ILE A 175 1.80 -9.11 -3.09
C ILE A 175 0.68 -10.06 -3.54
N LEU A 176 -0.34 -9.57 -4.27
CA LEU A 176 -1.37 -10.43 -4.85
C LEU A 176 -0.79 -11.38 -5.89
N LYS A 177 0.09 -10.88 -6.78
CA LYS A 177 0.83 -11.70 -7.74
C LYS A 177 1.67 -12.76 -7.02
N ALA A 178 2.43 -12.37 -6.00
CA ALA A 178 3.25 -13.30 -5.24
C ALA A 178 2.39 -14.36 -4.53
N ALA A 179 1.28 -13.97 -3.92
CA ALA A 179 0.32 -14.87 -3.28
C ALA A 179 -0.24 -15.87 -4.30
N ALA A 180 -0.62 -15.41 -5.48
CA ALA A 180 -1.14 -16.26 -6.54
C ALA A 180 -0.12 -17.30 -7.02
N GLN A 181 1.14 -16.89 -7.19
CA GLN A 181 2.24 -17.79 -7.56
C GLN A 181 2.50 -18.85 -6.48
N ILE A 182 2.51 -18.46 -5.20
CA ILE A 182 2.71 -19.38 -4.07
C ILE A 182 1.54 -20.35 -3.94
N ALA A 183 0.30 -19.84 -3.97
CA ALA A 183 -0.90 -20.65 -3.86
C ALA A 183 -1.04 -21.63 -5.04
N GLY A 184 -0.78 -21.19 -6.27
CA GLY A 184 -0.74 -22.06 -7.44
C GLY A 184 0.32 -23.16 -7.33
N GLY A 185 1.53 -22.82 -6.88
CA GLY A 185 2.58 -23.82 -6.61
C GLY A 185 2.21 -24.82 -5.51
N ALA A 186 1.40 -24.42 -4.54
CA ALA A 186 0.87 -25.31 -3.51
C ALA A 186 -0.24 -26.24 -4.04
N SER A 187 -1.12 -25.72 -4.92
CA SER A 187 -2.16 -26.51 -5.58
C SER A 187 -1.59 -27.63 -6.44
N LEU A 188 -0.49 -27.37 -7.17
CA LEU A 188 0.24 -28.42 -7.91
C LEU A 188 0.78 -29.55 -7.01
N ARG A 189 0.87 -29.31 -5.70
CA ARG A 189 1.29 -30.28 -4.68
C ARG A 189 0.13 -30.76 -3.82
N TRP A 190 -1.12 -30.45 -4.19
CA TRP A 190 -2.33 -30.84 -3.46
C TRP A 190 -2.33 -30.34 -2.01
N LYS A 191 -1.69 -29.19 -1.76
CA LYS A 191 -1.56 -28.63 -0.41
C LYS A 191 -2.57 -27.49 -0.19
N PRO A 192 -3.44 -27.59 0.83
CA PRO A 192 -4.23 -26.46 1.31
C PRO A 192 -3.32 -25.29 1.67
N THR A 193 -3.63 -24.11 1.15
CA THR A 193 -2.83 -22.90 1.37
C THR A 193 -3.75 -21.70 1.62
N ARG A 194 -3.52 -21.06 2.77
CA ARG A 194 -4.13 -19.79 3.18
C ARG A 194 -3.02 -18.77 3.38
N ILE A 195 -3.04 -17.70 2.59
CA ILE A 195 -2.01 -16.66 2.59
C ILE A 195 -2.61 -15.38 3.16
N LEU A 196 -2.04 -14.88 4.25
CA LEU A 196 -2.36 -13.57 4.78
C LEU A 196 -1.37 -12.55 4.19
N ALA A 197 -1.83 -11.74 3.24
CA ALA A 197 -1.01 -10.75 2.58
C ALA A 197 -1.41 -9.34 3.06
N PHE A 198 -0.44 -8.49 3.36
CA PHE A 198 -0.71 -7.18 3.94
C PHE A 198 0.33 -6.11 3.57
N ALA A 199 -0.14 -4.88 3.48
CA ALA A 199 0.66 -3.69 3.26
C ALA A 199 0.43 -2.69 4.41
N CYS A 200 1.48 -2.00 4.82
CA CYS A 200 1.37 -0.84 5.70
C CYS A 200 2.33 0.25 5.26
N GLU A 201 1.81 1.46 5.11
CA GLU A 201 2.61 2.62 4.75
C GLU A 201 2.38 3.76 5.74
N LEU A 202 3.46 4.28 6.32
CA LEU A 202 3.45 5.52 7.11
C LEU A 202 4.29 6.57 6.38
N CYS A 203 3.63 7.41 5.60
CA CYS A 203 4.30 8.43 4.77
C CYS A 203 4.41 9.77 5.50
N THR A 204 3.47 10.08 6.39
CA THR A 204 3.39 11.39 7.06
C THR A 204 4.61 11.74 7.94
N PRO A 205 5.36 10.79 8.54
CA PRO A 205 6.61 11.12 9.25
C PRO A 205 7.65 11.86 8.39
N ASN A 206 7.64 11.64 7.07
CA ASN A 206 8.60 12.26 6.14
C ASN A 206 8.21 13.70 5.71
N VAL A 207 7.11 14.26 6.21
CA VAL A 207 6.62 15.58 5.79
C VAL A 207 7.66 16.70 5.95
N ARG A 208 8.45 16.70 7.03
CA ARG A 208 9.51 17.69 7.29
C ARG A 208 10.65 17.62 6.26
N HIS A 209 10.96 16.41 5.81
CA HIS A 209 11.96 16.17 4.76
C HIS A 209 11.48 16.71 3.41
N TYR A 210 10.23 16.43 3.04
CA TYR A 210 9.65 16.93 1.80
C TYR A 210 9.57 18.46 1.75
N LEU A 211 9.22 19.11 2.88
CA LEU A 211 9.25 20.57 2.95
C LEU A 211 10.67 21.12 2.80
N SER A 212 11.66 20.50 3.45
CA SER A 212 13.07 20.90 3.31
C SER A 212 13.58 20.78 1.87
N ILE A 213 13.17 19.72 1.14
CA ILE A 213 13.46 19.57 -0.29
C ILE A 213 12.79 20.66 -1.12
N ALA A 214 11.51 20.94 -0.85
CA ALA A 214 10.77 21.96 -1.57
C ALA A 214 11.36 23.36 -1.35
N GLU A 215 11.85 23.68 -0.15
CA GLU A 215 12.51 24.97 0.12
C GLU A 215 13.81 25.16 -0.70
N ARG A 216 14.59 24.08 -0.87
CA ARG A 216 15.85 24.09 -1.64
C ARG A 216 15.63 24.06 -3.15
N SER A 217 14.40 23.81 -3.62
CA SER A 217 14.09 23.69 -5.05
C SER A 217 13.99 25.07 -5.71
N PRO A 218 14.94 25.45 -6.60
CA PRO A 218 14.92 26.76 -7.25
C PRO A 218 13.92 26.81 -8.42
N ASP A 219 13.59 25.65 -8.99
CA ASP A 219 12.67 25.48 -10.11
C ASP A 219 11.30 25.01 -9.61
N SER A 220 10.28 25.84 -9.80
CA SER A 220 8.90 25.49 -9.44
C SER A 220 8.31 24.37 -10.31
N ASP A 221 8.85 24.12 -11.50
CA ASP A 221 8.29 23.10 -12.40
C ASP A 221 8.72 21.67 -12.02
N GLN A 222 9.71 21.52 -11.14
CA GLN A 222 10.23 20.23 -10.68
C GLN A 222 10.05 20.01 -9.17
N VAL A 223 9.13 20.75 -8.54
CA VAL A 223 8.89 20.61 -7.11
C VAL A 223 8.45 19.20 -6.75
N ASN A 224 9.00 18.67 -5.66
CA ASN A 224 8.53 17.42 -5.08
C ASN A 224 7.13 17.61 -4.48
N ILE A 225 6.16 16.81 -4.93
CA ILE A 225 4.75 16.91 -4.51
C ILE A 225 4.35 15.86 -3.46
N ALA A 226 5.28 15.06 -2.94
CA ALA A 226 5.00 13.94 -2.04
C ALA A 226 4.21 14.38 -0.79
N ALA A 227 4.57 15.52 -0.19
CA ALA A 227 3.89 16.07 0.98
C ALA A 227 2.41 16.43 0.74
N ALA A 228 1.99 16.63 -0.51
CA ALA A 228 0.62 16.92 -0.89
C ALA A 228 -0.22 15.67 -1.20
N LEU A 229 0.42 14.51 -1.41
CA LEU A 229 -0.25 13.30 -1.90
C LEU A 229 -0.33 12.18 -0.86
N PHE A 230 0.77 11.88 -0.18
CA PHE A 230 0.86 10.66 0.61
C PHE A 230 0.26 10.79 2.02
N SER A 231 -0.29 9.68 2.49
CA SER A 231 -0.97 9.50 3.77
C SER A 231 -0.55 8.17 4.42
N ASP A 232 -1.10 7.88 5.61
CA ASP A 232 -0.83 6.68 6.37
C ASP A 232 -2.01 5.69 6.31
N ALA A 233 -1.73 4.41 6.07
CA ALA A 233 -2.76 3.36 6.08
C ALA A 233 -2.16 1.95 6.17
N ALA A 234 -3.00 0.97 6.53
CA ALA A 234 -2.72 -0.45 6.34
C ALA A 234 -3.89 -1.17 5.67
N ALA A 235 -3.60 -2.19 4.88
CA ALA A 235 -4.58 -3.06 4.26
C ALA A 235 -4.08 -4.50 4.21
N ALA A 236 -5.01 -5.46 4.21
CA ALA A 236 -4.72 -6.89 4.18
C ALA A 236 -5.79 -7.65 3.39
N PHE A 237 -5.42 -8.81 2.90
CA PHE A 237 -6.34 -9.79 2.33
C PHE A 237 -5.92 -11.21 2.68
N VAL A 238 -6.88 -12.13 2.64
CA VAL A 238 -6.65 -13.57 2.73
C VAL A 238 -6.89 -14.18 1.35
N LEU A 239 -5.87 -14.84 0.82
CA LEU A 239 -5.96 -15.63 -0.42
C LEU A 239 -5.94 -17.13 -0.09
N CYS A 240 -6.93 -17.85 -0.58
CA CYS A 240 -7.06 -19.30 -0.44
C CYS A 240 -6.97 -19.98 -1.81
N ASN A 241 -6.36 -21.16 -1.85
CA ASN A 241 -6.50 -22.07 -2.99
C ASN A 241 -7.68 -23.03 -2.82
N GLU A 242 -7.99 -23.79 -3.86
CA GLU A 242 -9.11 -24.73 -3.89
C GLU A 242 -9.09 -25.78 -2.78
N TYR A 243 -7.90 -26.26 -2.38
CA TYR A 243 -7.77 -27.23 -1.30
C TYR A 243 -8.06 -26.62 0.07
N ALA A 244 -7.69 -25.35 0.30
CA ALA A 244 -8.06 -24.64 1.52
C ALA A 244 -9.56 -24.32 1.56
N MET A 245 -10.17 -23.99 0.42
CA MET A 245 -11.62 -23.79 0.33
C MET A 245 -12.39 -25.07 0.65
N ALA A 246 -11.95 -26.22 0.14
CA ALA A 246 -12.61 -27.50 0.37
C ALA A 246 -12.54 -28.02 1.82
N GLN A 247 -11.69 -27.43 2.66
CA GLN A 247 -11.53 -27.84 4.06
C GLN A 247 -12.49 -27.14 5.03
N ASP A 248 -13.12 -26.04 4.62
CA ASP A 248 -13.82 -25.15 5.54
C ASP A 248 -14.98 -24.46 4.83
N GLU A 249 -16.20 -24.95 5.06
CA GLU A 249 -17.42 -24.48 4.38
C GLU A 249 -17.83 -23.05 4.78
N GLU A 250 -17.34 -22.56 5.93
CA GLU A 250 -17.56 -21.19 6.40
C GLU A 250 -16.72 -20.17 5.62
N VAL A 251 -15.64 -20.62 4.99
CA VAL A 251 -14.76 -19.77 4.19
C VAL A 251 -15.37 -19.57 2.81
N THR A 252 -15.97 -18.41 2.59
CA THR A 252 -16.61 -18.08 1.32
C THR A 252 -15.75 -17.15 0.45
N PRO A 253 -15.72 -17.35 -0.88
CA PRO A 253 -14.97 -16.47 -1.77
C PRO A 253 -15.68 -15.12 -1.92
N GLN A 254 -14.95 -14.01 -1.75
CA GLN A 254 -15.42 -12.67 -2.11
C GLN A 254 -15.12 -12.39 -3.59
N PHE A 255 -13.93 -12.78 -4.02
CA PHE A 255 -13.47 -12.65 -5.40
C PHE A 255 -12.73 -13.90 -5.85
N GLU A 256 -12.88 -14.22 -7.13
CA GLU A 256 -12.02 -15.17 -7.82
C GLU A 256 -10.95 -14.40 -8.61
N LEU A 257 -9.69 -14.80 -8.42
CA LEU A 257 -8.56 -14.24 -9.14
C LEU A 257 -8.39 -15.00 -10.46
N LEU A 258 -8.84 -14.39 -11.55
CA LEU A 258 -8.83 -15.03 -12.86
C LEU A 258 -7.47 -14.92 -13.55
N GLU A 259 -6.82 -13.76 -13.49
CA GLU A 259 -5.59 -13.49 -14.23
C GLU A 259 -4.78 -12.36 -13.57
N TRP A 260 -3.46 -12.42 -13.70
CA TRP A 260 -2.53 -11.38 -13.28
C TRP A 260 -1.37 -11.22 -14.26
N GLY A 261 -0.91 -9.99 -14.44
CA GLY A 261 0.28 -9.65 -15.23
C GLY A 261 1.20 -8.69 -14.50
N CYS A 262 2.39 -8.47 -15.04
CA CYS A 262 3.33 -7.45 -14.59
C CYS A 262 4.14 -6.98 -15.79
N ASP A 263 4.32 -5.67 -15.91
CA ASP A 263 5.10 -5.07 -16.99
C ASP A 263 5.95 -3.93 -16.42
N LEU A 264 7.05 -3.62 -17.11
CA LEU A 264 7.93 -2.49 -16.80
C LEU A 264 7.96 -1.57 -18.01
N ILE A 265 7.76 -0.27 -17.78
CA ILE A 265 7.89 0.71 -18.85
C ILE A 265 9.40 0.96 -19.08
N PRO A 266 9.97 0.67 -20.26
CA PRO A 266 11.40 0.87 -20.49
C PRO A 266 11.79 2.36 -20.39
N GLY A 267 12.95 2.64 -19.81
CA GLY A 267 13.48 4.01 -19.71
C GLY A 267 12.73 4.93 -18.74
N THR A 268 12.13 4.38 -17.68
CA THR A 268 11.39 5.16 -16.67
C THR A 268 11.91 5.02 -15.24
N ALA A 269 13.12 4.47 -15.06
CA ALA A 269 13.64 4.12 -13.74
C ALA A 269 13.87 5.36 -12.85
N GLU A 270 14.17 6.51 -13.45
CA GLU A 270 14.46 7.77 -12.77
C GLU A 270 13.22 8.58 -12.38
N TYR A 271 12.05 8.23 -12.90
CA TYR A 271 10.85 9.08 -12.80
C TYR A 271 10.08 8.94 -11.49
N ILE A 272 10.07 7.74 -10.92
CA ILE A 272 9.45 7.44 -9.63
C ILE A 272 10.46 6.63 -8.84
N THR A 273 11.12 7.30 -7.90
CA THR A 273 12.17 6.69 -7.10
C THR A 273 11.93 6.93 -5.63
N PHE A 274 12.45 6.00 -4.82
CA PHE A 274 12.42 6.09 -3.37
C PHE A 274 13.77 5.63 -2.83
N TYR A 275 14.58 6.57 -2.37
CA TYR A 275 15.95 6.30 -1.92
C TYR A 275 16.07 6.46 -0.41
N ALA A 276 16.86 5.61 0.22
CA ALA A 276 17.34 5.88 1.56
C ALA A 276 18.49 6.90 1.49
N ASP A 277 18.51 7.85 2.41
CA ASP A 277 19.62 8.79 2.63
C ASP A 277 19.81 8.96 4.15
N VAL A 278 20.88 9.64 4.57
CA VAL A 278 21.23 9.85 5.98
C VAL A 278 20.10 10.48 6.79
N ASP A 279 19.32 11.32 6.13
CA ASP A 279 18.24 12.07 6.74
C ASP A 279 16.89 11.29 6.73
N GLY A 280 16.77 10.15 6.05
CA GLY A 280 15.47 9.45 5.96
C GLY A 280 15.25 8.61 4.70
N LEU A 281 13.97 8.43 4.33
CA LEU A 281 13.59 7.82 3.06
C LEU A 281 12.89 8.86 2.17
N PHE A 282 13.41 9.05 0.97
CA PHE A 282 13.08 10.16 0.09
C PHE A 282 12.37 9.67 -1.15
N ILE A 283 11.10 10.05 -1.30
CA ILE A 283 10.40 9.89 -2.58
C ILE A 283 10.87 11.02 -3.48
N VAL A 284 11.37 10.68 -4.66
CA VAL A 284 11.50 11.63 -5.77
C VAL A 284 10.47 11.24 -6.82
N VAL A 285 9.44 12.08 -6.96
CA VAL A 285 8.49 11.99 -8.07
C VAL A 285 8.77 13.16 -9.00
N HIS A 286 9.32 12.88 -10.18
CA HIS A 286 9.39 13.89 -11.22
C HIS A 286 8.01 14.02 -11.88
N CYS A 287 7.42 15.22 -11.83
CA CYS A 287 6.12 15.47 -12.43
C CYS A 287 6.23 15.34 -13.96
N LEU A 288 5.65 14.28 -14.51
CA LEU A 288 5.69 14.00 -15.94
C LEU A 288 4.47 14.56 -16.65
N LYS A 289 4.72 15.35 -17.70
CA LYS A 289 3.67 15.80 -18.63
C LYS A 289 3.12 14.66 -19.50
N LYS A 290 3.75 13.47 -19.51
CA LYS A 290 3.36 12.32 -20.34
C LYS A 290 3.80 11.00 -19.71
N LEU A 291 2.92 10.32 -18.98
CA LEU A 291 2.99 8.87 -18.79
C LEU A 291 1.61 8.25 -18.96
N ARG A 292 1.55 7.13 -19.68
CA ARG A 292 0.41 6.23 -19.72
C ARG A 292 0.72 5.07 -18.78
N LEU A 293 -0.12 4.84 -17.78
CA LEU A 293 -0.05 3.68 -16.88
C LEU A 293 -0.47 2.40 -17.61
N ILE A 294 0.24 1.29 -17.36
CA ILE A 294 -0.09 -0.05 -17.88
C ILE A 294 0.08 -1.08 -16.74
N GLY A 295 -1.03 -1.71 -16.36
CA GLY A 295 -1.10 -2.83 -15.41
C GLY A 295 -2.53 -3.34 -15.37
N ALA A 296 -2.73 -4.66 -15.53
CA ALA A 296 -4.05 -5.26 -15.73
C ALA A 296 -4.28 -6.46 -14.80
N TYR A 297 -5.46 -6.49 -14.19
CA TYR A 297 -5.97 -7.58 -13.37
C TYR A 297 -7.46 -7.73 -13.63
N ARG A 298 -7.97 -8.97 -13.63
CA ARG A 298 -9.40 -9.24 -13.76
C ARG A 298 -9.87 -10.01 -12.53
N LEU A 299 -10.65 -9.33 -11.70
CA LEU A 299 -11.38 -9.92 -10.58
C LEU A 299 -12.84 -10.08 -10.99
N SER A 300 -13.44 -11.22 -10.68
CA SER A 300 -14.89 -11.39 -10.77
C SER A 300 -15.48 -11.41 -9.36
N SER A 301 -16.50 -10.58 -9.11
CA SER A 301 -17.28 -10.65 -7.88
C SER A 301 -18.01 -12.00 -7.83
N TYR A 302 -17.86 -12.75 -6.74
CA TYR A 302 -18.53 -14.03 -6.61
C TYR A 302 -20.01 -13.81 -6.22
N PRO A 303 -21.00 -14.29 -7.01
CA PRO A 303 -22.41 -14.07 -6.69
C PRO A 303 -22.82 -14.89 -5.45
N ARG A 304 -23.32 -14.22 -4.41
CA ARG A 304 -23.81 -14.82 -3.15
C ARG A 304 -25.01 -15.78 -3.30
N SER A 305 -25.55 -16.00 -4.50
CA SER A 305 -26.83 -16.70 -4.73
C SER A 305 -26.74 -18.19 -5.09
N ARG A 306 -25.56 -18.83 -5.11
CA ARG A 306 -25.44 -20.27 -5.44
C ARG A 306 -25.52 -21.25 -4.25
N TYR A 307 -26.02 -20.82 -3.09
CA TYR A 307 -26.18 -21.69 -1.93
C TYR A 307 -27.48 -22.51 -1.87
N SER A 308 -28.37 -22.41 -2.86
CA SER A 308 -29.59 -23.22 -2.91
C SER A 308 -29.58 -24.18 -4.10
N GLN A 309 -29.04 -25.39 -3.90
CA GLN A 309 -29.48 -26.67 -4.47
C GLN A 309 -28.33 -27.68 -4.42
N ILE A 310 -28.18 -28.33 -3.27
CA ILE A 310 -27.70 -29.72 -3.21
C ILE A 310 -28.72 -30.43 -2.30
N HIS A 311 -29.62 -31.19 -2.94
CA HIS A 311 -30.41 -32.25 -2.32
C HIS A 311 -29.79 -33.58 -2.74
#